data_AF-A0A396PDI1-F1
#
_entry.id   AF-A0A396PDI1-F1
#
_cell.length_a   1.000
_cell.length_b   1.000
_cell.length_c   1.000
_cell.angle_alpha   90.00
_cell.angle_beta   90.00
_cell.angle_gamma   90.00
#
_symmetry.space_group_name_H-M   'P 1'
#
loop_
_entity.id
_entity.type
_entity.pdbx_description
1 polymer ?
#
loop_
_entity_poly.entity_id
_entity_poly.type
_entity_poly.pdbx_seq_one_letter_code
_entity_poly.pdbx_strand_id
1 'polypeptide(L)'
;MYNNELYHHGVRGQKWGVRRYQNEDGSLTNAGQRRYARDAREKEFNEYDNSSGKYYKKSKKNGRTDLEFDAKRYVKEDAERTRRLVDSGRNLSGDLKRAVDTSTKNRKIPKMDLASMTEQEMRSQINRAMLERQYNDIFNPQKESKGREYASRTLETAGNVLAVTSSALGIALAIKELRG
;
A
#
# COMPACT_ATOMS: atom_id res chain seq x y z
N MET A 1 -22.74 -2.29 28.36
CA MET A 1 -22.10 -1.33 27.44
C MET A 1 -20.86 -2.02 26.87
N TYR A 2 -20.81 -2.24 25.56
CA TYR A 2 -19.68 -2.90 24.89
C TYR A 2 -18.63 -1.84 24.57
N ASN A 3 -17.49 -1.88 25.26
CA ASN A 3 -16.35 -0.99 25.02
C ASN A 3 -15.54 -1.53 23.83
N ASN A 4 -15.91 -1.09 22.63
CA ASN A 4 -15.31 -1.51 21.36
C ASN A 4 -14.03 -0.72 21.04
N GLU A 5 -13.16 -0.51 22.02
CA GLU A 5 -11.98 0.35 21.90
C GLU A 5 -10.71 -0.50 21.82
N LEU A 6 -10.14 -0.61 20.61
CA LEU A 6 -8.85 -1.26 20.37
C LEU A 6 -7.72 -0.27 20.65
N TYR A 7 -7.08 -0.39 21.81
CA TYR A 7 -5.92 0.40 22.16
C TYR A 7 -4.63 -0.26 21.65
N HIS A 8 -3.87 0.45 20.80
CA HIS A 8 -2.55 0.02 20.37
C HIS A 8 -1.47 0.58 21.30
N HIS A 9 -0.96 -0.25 22.21
CA HIS A 9 0.24 0.08 22.98
C HIS A 9 1.47 -0.36 22.18
N GLY A 10 2.32 0.60 21.78
CA GLY A 10 3.63 0.27 21.22
C GLY A 10 4.51 -0.42 22.27
N VAL A 11 5.35 -1.37 21.86
CA VAL A 11 6.31 -2.01 22.78
C VAL A 11 7.32 -0.97 23.25
N ARG A 12 7.42 -0.77 24.56
CA ARG A 12 8.34 0.19 25.20
C ARG A 12 9.78 -0.15 24.80
N GLY A 13 10.40 0.70 23.98
CA GLY A 13 11.77 0.50 23.48
C GLY A 13 11.90 0.04 22.03
N GLN A 14 10.79 -0.24 21.31
CA GLN A 14 10.86 -0.44 19.87
C GLN A 14 11.15 0.88 19.15
N LYS A 15 12.38 1.04 18.66
CA LYS A 15 12.76 2.15 17.78
C LYS A 15 12.36 1.84 16.33
N TRP A 16 11.11 2.12 15.98
CA TRP A 16 10.64 2.01 14.59
C TRP A 16 11.41 3.03 13.74
N GLY A 17 12.15 2.55 12.73
CA GLY A 17 12.90 3.40 11.79
C GLY A 17 14.40 3.57 12.07
N VAL A 18 14.89 3.34 13.30
CA VAL A 18 16.32 3.53 13.65
C VAL A 18 17.16 2.30 13.25
N ARG A 19 16.72 1.08 13.56
CA ARG A 19 17.48 -0.16 13.25
C ARG A 19 17.54 -0.53 11.76
N ARG A 20 16.77 0.14 10.89
CA ARG A 20 16.86 -0.10 9.43
C ARG A 20 18.16 0.43 8.82
N TYR A 21 18.75 1.46 9.45
CA TYR A 21 19.94 2.14 8.94
C TYR A 21 21.12 2.11 9.92
N GLN A 22 20.90 1.63 11.15
CA GLN A 22 21.92 1.45 12.18
C GLN A 22 21.88 0.03 12.73
N ASN A 23 23.06 -0.58 12.87
CA ASN A 23 23.31 -1.85 13.52
C ASN A 23 23.17 -1.70 15.06
N GLU A 24 23.17 -2.82 15.78
CA GLU A 24 23.03 -2.80 17.26
C GLU A 24 24.20 -2.15 17.98
N ASP A 25 25.39 -2.22 17.37
CA ASP A 25 26.62 -1.56 17.81
C ASP A 25 26.63 -0.04 17.54
N GLY A 26 25.58 0.49 16.89
CA GLY A 26 25.46 1.90 16.51
C GLY A 26 26.12 2.28 15.19
N SER A 27 26.81 1.34 14.53
CA SER A 27 27.37 1.56 13.19
C SER A 27 26.28 1.64 12.12
N LEU A 28 26.56 2.30 10.99
CA LEU A 28 25.58 2.40 9.89
C LEU A 28 25.53 1.09 9.09
N THR A 29 24.34 0.63 8.72
CA THR A 29 24.17 -0.46 7.76
C THR A 29 24.60 0.00 6.36
N ASN A 30 24.82 -0.93 5.42
CA ASN A 30 25.11 -0.57 4.01
C ASN A 30 24.04 0.38 3.42
N ALA A 31 22.77 0.21 3.77
CA ALA A 31 21.70 1.12 3.36
C ALA A 31 21.80 2.49 4.06
N GLY A 32 22.17 2.52 5.33
CA GLY A 32 22.45 3.74 6.09
C GLY A 32 23.62 4.54 5.53
N GLN A 33 24.73 3.86 5.18
CA GLN A 33 25.90 4.48 4.56
C GLN A 33 25.56 5.11 3.20
N ARG A 34 24.81 4.41 2.35
CA ARG A 34 24.37 4.95 1.05
C ARG A 34 23.49 6.19 1.21
N ARG A 35 22.59 6.18 2.19
CA ARG A 35 21.75 7.34 2.54
C ARG A 35 22.61 8.51 3.03
N TYR A 36 23.54 8.25 3.95
CA TYR A 36 24.45 9.26 4.49
C TYR A 36 25.34 9.88 3.39
N ALA A 37 25.88 9.06 2.48
CA ALA A 37 26.66 9.53 1.33
C ALA A 37 25.84 10.36 0.34
N ARG A 38 24.57 10.00 0.11
CA ARG A 38 23.65 10.83 -0.71
C ARG A 38 23.40 12.18 -0.05
N ASP A 39 23.08 12.20 1.24
CA ASP A 39 22.86 13.43 2.00
C ASP A 39 24.09 14.34 2.00
N ALA A 40 25.28 13.75 2.08
CA ALA A 40 26.53 14.48 1.96
C ALA A 40 26.63 15.20 0.61
N ARG A 41 26.30 14.51 -0.49
CA ARG A 41 26.27 15.11 -1.83
C ARG A 41 25.22 16.22 -1.95
N GLU A 42 24.01 15.98 -1.46
CA GLU A 42 22.91 16.97 -1.50
C GLU A 42 23.24 18.26 -0.72
N LYS A 43 24.01 18.14 0.37
CA LYS A 43 24.40 19.27 1.22
C LYS A 43 25.81 19.82 0.93
N GLU A 44 26.43 19.33 -0.15
CA GLU A 44 27.77 19.73 -0.63
C GLU A 44 28.90 19.45 0.38
N PHE A 45 28.76 18.38 1.17
CA PHE A 45 29.82 17.83 2.01
C PHE A 45 30.67 16.86 1.17
N ASN A 46 31.66 17.41 0.48
CA ASN A 46 32.41 16.70 -0.56
C ASN A 46 33.65 15.95 -0.04
N GLU A 47 34.11 16.25 1.18
CA GLU A 47 35.27 15.61 1.77
C GLU A 47 34.84 14.54 2.78
N TYR A 48 35.57 13.42 2.85
CA TYR A 48 35.32 12.33 3.80
C TYR A 48 36.56 12.09 4.65
N ASP A 49 36.36 11.99 5.96
CA ASP A 49 37.42 11.72 6.92
C ASP A 49 37.38 10.24 7.32
N ASN A 50 38.40 9.48 6.89
CA ASN A 50 38.51 8.05 7.21
C ASN A 50 38.72 7.79 8.71
N SER A 51 39.28 8.75 9.46
CA SER A 51 39.54 8.57 10.89
C SER A 51 38.29 8.77 11.73
N SER A 52 37.46 9.75 11.38
CA SER A 52 36.22 10.05 12.12
C SER A 52 34.97 9.42 11.50
N GLY A 53 35.07 8.89 10.28
CA GLY A 53 33.97 8.25 9.57
C GLY A 53 32.88 9.22 9.11
N LYS A 54 33.21 10.51 8.96
CA LYS A 54 32.24 11.59 8.69
C LYS A 54 32.55 12.32 7.40
N TYR A 55 31.50 12.72 6.69
CA TYR A 55 31.61 13.72 5.64
C TYR A 55 31.75 15.10 6.26
N TYR A 56 32.58 15.96 5.69
CA TYR A 56 32.78 17.32 6.15
C TYR A 56 32.93 18.27 4.95
N LYS A 57 32.77 19.56 5.20
CA LYS A 57 33.17 20.62 4.25
C LYS A 57 33.94 21.71 4.96
N LYS A 58 34.91 22.29 4.25
CA LYS A 58 35.73 23.41 4.73
C LYS A 58 35.28 24.70 4.04
N SER A 59 35.02 25.73 4.84
CA SER A 59 34.76 27.09 4.36
C SER A 59 35.84 28.04 4.90
N LYS A 60 36.27 28.99 4.07
CA LYS A 60 37.23 30.03 4.50
C LYS A 60 36.71 30.90 5.65
N LYS A 61 35.38 31.04 5.77
CA LYS A 61 34.73 31.87 6.81
C LYS A 61 34.37 31.08 8.07
N ASN A 62 33.92 29.83 7.92
CA ASN A 62 33.31 29.05 9.01
C ASN A 62 34.15 27.83 9.44
N GLY A 63 35.34 27.63 8.87
CA GLY A 63 36.20 26.50 9.21
C GLY A 63 35.68 25.14 8.72
N ARG A 64 35.95 24.07 9.49
CA ARG A 64 35.49 22.70 9.22
C ARG A 64 34.09 22.51 9.81
N THR A 65 33.16 22.07 8.97
CA THR A 65 31.81 21.67 9.39
C THR A 65 31.60 20.21 9.05
N ASP A 66 31.21 19.42 10.03
CA ASP A 66 30.94 17.99 9.88
C ASP A 66 29.46 17.74 9.57
N LEU A 67 29.18 16.70 8.79
CA LEU A 67 27.82 16.28 8.48
C LEU A 67 27.25 15.49 9.65
N GLU A 68 26.31 16.10 10.38
CA GLU A 68 25.60 15.43 11.47
C GLU A 68 24.53 14.45 10.96
N PHE A 69 24.43 13.31 11.65
CA PHE A 69 23.38 12.33 11.43
C PHE A 69 22.09 12.79 12.11
N ASP A 70 21.12 13.27 11.32
CA ASP A 70 19.81 13.68 11.84
C ASP A 70 18.80 12.52 11.76
N ALA A 71 18.74 11.76 12.86
CA ALA A 71 17.81 10.63 13.01
C ALA A 71 16.34 11.06 12.87
N LYS A 72 15.97 12.25 13.38
CA LYS A 72 14.58 12.72 13.39
C LYS A 72 14.12 13.06 11.98
N ARG A 73 14.96 13.74 11.19
CA ARG A 73 14.69 14.01 9.77
C ARG A 73 14.45 12.73 8.99
N TYR A 74 15.28 11.71 9.17
CA TYR A 74 15.11 10.45 8.43
C TYR A 74 13.83 9.70 8.77
N VAL A 75 13.44 9.67 10.04
CA VAL A 75 12.17 9.08 10.46
C VAL A 75 10.99 9.81 9.80
N LYS A 76 11.03 11.15 9.76
CA LYS A 76 9.99 11.95 9.11
C LYS A 76 9.91 11.69 7.62
N GLU A 77 11.03 11.69 6.90
CA GLU A 77 11.05 11.43 5.46
C GLU A 77 10.57 10.00 5.10
N ASP A 78 10.94 9.00 5.90
CA ASP A 78 10.47 7.62 5.69
C ASP A 78 8.96 7.49 5.95
N ALA A 79 8.43 8.20 6.96
CA ALA A 79 7.00 8.27 7.21
C ALA A 79 6.26 8.96 6.05
N GLU A 80 6.80 10.06 5.52
CA GLU A 80 6.23 10.75 4.36
C GLU A 80 6.29 9.89 3.09
N ARG A 81 7.41 9.20 2.83
CA ARG A 81 7.52 8.25 1.71
C ARG A 81 6.49 7.12 1.83
N THR A 82 6.34 6.56 3.02
CA THR A 82 5.33 5.52 3.30
C THR A 82 3.93 6.06 3.08
N ARG A 83 3.63 7.26 3.58
CA ARG A 83 2.34 7.93 3.37
C ARG A 83 2.04 8.14 1.90
N ARG A 84 3.00 8.64 1.11
CA ARG A 84 2.85 8.80 -0.35
C ARG A 84 2.58 7.47 -1.05
N LEU A 85 3.30 6.40 -0.70
CA LEU A 85 3.05 5.06 -1.27
C LEU A 85 1.64 4.56 -0.92
N VAL A 86 1.18 4.77 0.32
CA VAL A 86 -0.17 4.41 0.75
C VAL A 86 -1.23 5.22 0.00
N ASP A 87 -1.03 6.54 -0.13
CA ASP A 87 -1.94 7.42 -0.86
C ASP A 87 -1.98 7.06 -2.35
N SER A 88 -0.83 6.76 -2.96
CA SER A 88 -0.76 6.23 -4.34
C SER A 88 -1.48 4.89 -4.49
N GLY A 89 -1.30 3.97 -3.54
CA GLY A 89 -2.01 2.69 -3.54
C GLY A 89 -3.53 2.84 -3.38
N ARG A 90 -3.97 3.77 -2.53
CA ARG A 90 -5.39 4.11 -2.35
C ARG A 90 -6.00 4.71 -3.61
N ASN A 91 -5.32 5.65 -4.24
CA ASN A 91 -5.78 6.28 -5.49
C ASN A 91 -5.86 5.23 -6.61
N LEU A 92 -4.81 4.42 -6.78
CA LEU A 92 -4.79 3.33 -7.76
C LEU A 92 -5.92 2.32 -7.53
N SER A 93 -6.14 1.89 -6.28
CA SER A 93 -7.24 0.98 -5.93
C SER A 93 -8.60 1.59 -6.23
N GLY A 94 -8.79 2.88 -5.91
CA GLY A 94 -10.01 3.62 -6.22
C GLY A 94 -10.27 3.73 -7.72
N ASP A 95 -9.25 4.07 -8.50
CA ASP A 95 -9.36 4.20 -9.95
C ASP A 95 -9.58 2.85 -10.63
N LEU A 96 -8.94 1.79 -10.15
CA LEU A 96 -9.18 0.43 -10.61
C LEU A 96 -10.63 -0.01 -10.33
N LYS A 97 -11.13 0.21 -9.10
CA LYS A 97 -12.54 -0.08 -8.77
C LYS A 97 -13.50 0.68 -9.67
N ARG A 98 -13.26 1.98 -9.89
CA ARG A 98 -14.06 2.79 -10.82
C ARG A 98 -14.00 2.25 -12.24
N ALA A 99 -12.83 1.86 -12.75
CA ALA A 99 -12.70 1.31 -14.09
C ALA A 99 -13.47 -0.01 -14.25
N VAL A 100 -13.42 -0.88 -13.24
CA VAL A 100 -14.21 -2.12 -13.19
C VAL A 100 -15.71 -1.81 -13.14
N ASP A 101 -16.14 -0.88 -12.29
CA ASP A 101 -17.54 -0.47 -12.13
C ASP A 101 -18.10 0.22 -13.39
N THR A 102 -17.32 1.06 -14.07
CA THR A 102 -17.70 1.67 -15.34
C THR A 102 -17.81 0.61 -16.44
N SER A 103 -16.90 -0.37 -16.45
CA SER A 103 -16.95 -1.50 -17.36
C SER A 103 -18.22 -2.36 -17.15
N THR A 104 -18.63 -2.59 -15.90
CA THR A 104 -19.87 -3.36 -15.61
C THR A 104 -21.14 -2.54 -15.91
N LYS A 105 -21.14 -1.22 -15.65
CA LYS A 105 -22.27 -0.32 -15.95
C LYS A 105 -22.52 -0.11 -17.44
N ASN A 106 -21.48 -0.12 -18.27
CA ASN A 106 -21.60 0.00 -19.72
C ASN A 106 -22.21 -1.24 -20.39
N ARG A 107 -22.49 -2.30 -19.63
CA ARG A 107 -23.25 -3.44 -20.13
C ARG A 107 -24.69 -2.99 -20.36
N LYS A 108 -25.12 -2.98 -21.63
CA LYS A 108 -26.53 -2.73 -21.99
C LYS A 108 -27.41 -3.81 -21.37
N ILE A 109 -27.97 -3.54 -20.19
CA ILE A 109 -29.02 -4.37 -19.61
C ILE A 109 -30.30 -3.99 -20.35
N PRO A 110 -30.99 -4.95 -21.03
CA PRO A 110 -32.28 -4.65 -21.64
C PRO A 110 -33.24 -4.21 -20.55
N LYS A 111 -33.69 -2.95 -20.61
CA LYS A 111 -34.71 -2.43 -19.71
C LYS A 111 -36.06 -2.86 -20.27
N MET A 112 -36.82 -3.66 -19.51
CA MET A 112 -38.23 -3.90 -19.84
C MET A 112 -39.02 -2.61 -19.61
N ASP A 113 -40.00 -2.35 -20.46
CA ASP A 113 -40.85 -1.17 -20.35
C ASP A 113 -41.94 -1.44 -19.29
N LEU A 114 -41.70 -1.00 -18.05
CA LEU A 114 -42.57 -1.29 -16.90
C LEU A 114 -43.82 -0.40 -16.85
N ALA A 115 -43.91 0.62 -17.72
CA ALA A 115 -44.95 1.65 -17.66
C ALA A 115 -46.35 1.16 -18.02
N SER A 116 -46.47 0.00 -18.68
CA SER A 116 -47.74 -0.59 -19.12
C SER A 116 -48.17 -1.83 -18.33
N MET A 117 -47.45 -2.20 -17.28
CA MET A 117 -47.75 -3.39 -16.47
C MET A 117 -48.66 -3.09 -15.28
N THR A 118 -49.61 -3.99 -15.02
CA THR A 118 -50.43 -3.95 -13.80
C THR A 118 -49.62 -4.35 -12.56
N GLU A 119 -50.02 -3.91 -11.36
CA GLU A 119 -49.23 -4.18 -10.14
C GLU A 119 -49.05 -5.69 -9.84
N GLN A 120 -50.04 -6.52 -10.20
CA GLN A 120 -49.94 -7.97 -10.09
C GLN A 120 -48.90 -8.54 -11.05
N GLU A 121 -48.83 -8.03 -12.29
CA GLU A 121 -47.81 -8.44 -13.25
C GLU A 121 -46.41 -7.97 -12.85
N MET A 122 -46.28 -6.82 -12.19
CA MET A 122 -44.99 -6.38 -11.65
C MET A 122 -44.48 -7.34 -10.56
N ARG A 123 -45.37 -7.77 -9.66
CA ARG A 123 -45.01 -8.74 -8.59
C ARG A 123 -44.58 -10.08 -9.18
N SER A 124 -45.25 -10.57 -10.21
CA SER A 124 -44.86 -11.82 -10.88
C SER A 124 -43.53 -11.68 -11.62
N GLN A 125 -43.28 -10.55 -12.28
CA GLN A 125 -41.98 -10.26 -12.91
C GLN A 125 -40.85 -10.15 -11.89
N ILE A 126 -41.05 -9.53 -10.73
CA ILE A 126 -40.02 -9.44 -9.69
C ILE A 126 -39.64 -10.84 -9.19
N ASN A 127 -40.64 -11.69 -8.91
CA ASN A 127 -40.39 -13.08 -8.50
C ASN A 127 -39.63 -13.85 -9.58
N ARG A 128 -40.03 -13.69 -10.84
CA ARG A 128 -39.33 -14.30 -11.98
C ARG A 128 -37.90 -13.79 -12.11
N ALA A 129 -37.68 -12.48 -12.04
CA ALA A 129 -36.35 -11.89 -12.13
C ALA A 129 -35.45 -12.31 -10.95
N MET A 130 -36.02 -12.46 -9.76
CA MET A 130 -35.31 -12.96 -8.58
C MET A 130 -34.91 -14.42 -8.76
N LEU A 131 -35.80 -15.26 -9.30
CA LEU A 131 -35.51 -16.66 -9.64
C LEU A 131 -34.48 -16.76 -10.77
N GLU A 132 -34.60 -15.95 -11.82
CA GLU A 132 -33.63 -15.88 -12.92
C GLU A 132 -32.25 -15.45 -12.42
N ARG A 133 -32.18 -14.54 -11.45
CA ARG A 133 -30.91 -14.15 -10.81
C ARG A 133 -30.31 -15.30 -10.01
N GLN A 134 -31.08 -15.96 -9.16
CA GLN A 134 -30.63 -17.14 -8.41
C GLN A 134 -30.17 -18.26 -9.35
N TYR A 135 -30.92 -18.50 -10.43
CA TYR A 135 -30.58 -19.51 -11.42
C TYR A 135 -29.30 -19.16 -12.18
N ASN A 136 -29.14 -17.91 -12.62
CA ASN A 136 -27.91 -17.45 -13.27
C ASN A 136 -26.71 -17.51 -12.33
N ASP A 137 -26.87 -17.15 -11.06
CA ASP A 137 -25.79 -17.19 -10.06
C ASP A 137 -25.30 -18.62 -9.80
N ILE A 138 -26.19 -19.63 -9.87
CA ILE A 138 -25.86 -21.03 -9.59
C ILE A 138 -25.44 -21.81 -10.85
N PHE A 139 -26.12 -21.61 -11.98
CA PHE A 139 -26.01 -22.47 -13.17
C PHE A 139 -25.39 -21.80 -14.39
N ASN A 140 -25.27 -20.47 -14.40
CA ASN A 140 -24.64 -19.73 -15.48
C ASN A 140 -23.74 -18.63 -14.92
N PRO A 141 -22.67 -18.99 -14.19
CA PRO A 141 -21.73 -18.02 -13.66
C PRO A 141 -21.29 -17.09 -14.78
N GLN A 142 -21.38 -15.78 -14.55
CA GLN A 142 -21.06 -14.76 -15.54
C GLN A 142 -19.73 -15.12 -16.19
N LYS A 143 -19.71 -15.30 -17.52
CA LYS A 143 -18.49 -15.56 -18.30
C LYS A 143 -17.62 -14.30 -18.29
N GLU A 144 -16.93 -14.05 -17.19
CA GLU A 144 -15.79 -13.16 -17.20
C GLU A 144 -14.72 -13.78 -18.11
N SER A 145 -13.96 -12.95 -18.84
CA SER A 145 -12.87 -13.49 -19.64
C SER A 145 -11.82 -14.07 -18.69
N LYS A 146 -11.22 -15.22 -19.04
CA LYS A 146 -10.17 -15.86 -18.21
C LYS A 146 -9.04 -14.88 -17.85
N GLY A 147 -8.73 -13.93 -18.75
CA GLY A 147 -7.75 -12.87 -18.50
C GLY A 147 -8.22 -11.81 -17.50
N ARG A 148 -9.51 -11.46 -17.50
CA ARG A 148 -10.11 -10.55 -16.52
C ARG A 148 -10.21 -11.20 -15.15
N GLU A 149 -10.61 -12.46 -15.09
CA GLU A 149 -10.65 -13.24 -13.85
C GLU A 149 -9.24 -13.41 -13.26
N TYR A 150 -8.23 -13.65 -14.09
CA TYR A 150 -6.85 -13.70 -13.64
C TYR A 150 -6.37 -12.33 -13.13
N ALA A 151 -6.68 -11.24 -13.84
CA ALA A 151 -6.33 -9.89 -13.42
C ALA A 151 -7.04 -9.48 -12.12
N SER A 152 -8.35 -9.76 -11.98
CA SER A 152 -9.10 -9.45 -10.75
C SER A 152 -8.59 -10.28 -9.57
N ARG A 153 -8.41 -11.60 -9.74
CA ARG A 153 -7.83 -12.47 -8.70
C ARG A 153 -6.44 -12.02 -8.29
N THR A 154 -5.55 -11.73 -9.26
CA THR A 154 -4.18 -11.26 -8.97
C THR A 154 -4.16 -9.88 -8.34
N LEU A 155 -5.06 -8.97 -8.72
CA LEU A 155 -5.18 -7.65 -8.08
C LEU A 155 -5.79 -7.73 -6.68
N GLU A 156 -6.70 -8.66 -6.40
CA GLU A 156 -7.27 -8.90 -5.08
C GLU A 156 -6.28 -9.60 -4.14
N THR A 157 -5.50 -10.57 -4.63
CA THR A 157 -4.43 -11.22 -3.85
C THR A 157 -3.21 -10.32 -3.70
N ALA A 158 -2.74 -9.65 -4.76
CA ALA A 158 -1.56 -8.78 -4.70
C ALA A 158 -1.86 -7.41 -4.06
N GLY A 159 -3.06 -6.87 -4.24
CA GLY A 159 -3.46 -5.57 -3.71
C GLY A 159 -3.57 -5.54 -2.17
N ASN A 160 -3.89 -6.67 -1.54
CA ASN A 160 -3.97 -6.78 -0.09
C ASN A 160 -2.61 -7.07 0.59
N VAL A 161 -1.65 -7.67 -0.12
CA VAL A 161 -0.31 -7.98 0.44
C VAL A 161 0.59 -6.74 0.55
N LEU A 162 0.29 -5.66 -0.19
CA LEU A 162 1.13 -4.44 -0.16
C LEU A 162 0.62 -3.35 0.80
N ALA A 163 -0.64 -3.41 1.25
CA ALA A 163 -1.23 -2.36 2.09
C ALA A 163 -1.22 -2.68 3.59
N VAL A 164 -1.09 -3.94 3.98
CA VAL A 164 -1.17 -4.36 5.39
C VAL A 164 0.19 -4.90 5.81
N THR A 165 0.75 -4.26 6.84
CA THR A 165 1.91 -4.65 7.66
C THR A 165 3.30 -4.21 7.18
N SER A 166 3.73 -3.09 7.76
CA SER A 166 5.11 -2.55 7.79
C SER A 166 6.14 -3.41 8.53
N SER A 167 5.91 -4.72 8.68
CA SER A 167 6.78 -5.66 9.39
C SER A 167 7.17 -6.79 8.45
N ALA A 168 8.48 -7.02 8.29
CA ALA A 168 9.04 -8.07 7.41
C ALA A 168 8.48 -9.48 7.68
N LEU A 169 7.90 -9.72 8.85
CA LEU A 169 7.18 -10.95 9.19
C LEU A 169 5.94 -11.20 8.31
N GLY A 170 5.21 -10.15 7.92
CA GLY A 170 3.97 -10.26 7.14
C GLY A 170 4.22 -10.64 5.67
N ILE A 171 5.28 -10.09 5.08
CA ILE A 171 5.71 -10.45 3.71
C ILE A 171 6.23 -11.89 3.68
N ALA A 172 6.99 -12.32 4.70
CA ALA A 172 7.52 -13.68 4.76
C ALA A 172 6.43 -14.76 4.93
N LEU A 173 5.37 -14.47 5.70
CA LEU A 173 4.23 -15.39 5.87
C LEU A 173 3.39 -15.50 4.58
N ALA A 174 3.12 -14.38 3.91
CA ALA A 174 2.40 -14.39 2.62
C ALA A 174 3.20 -15.11 1.51
N ILE A 175 4.53 -14.96 1.49
CA ILE A 175 5.39 -15.71 0.54
C ILE A 175 5.43 -17.21 0.89
N LYS A 176 5.37 -17.56 2.18
CA LYS A 176 5.34 -18.96 2.64
C LYS A 176 4.03 -19.66 2.28
N GLU A 177 2.86 -19.02 2.48
CA GLU A 177 1.56 -19.58 2.06
C GLU A 177 1.43 -19.73 0.53
N LEU A 178 2.15 -18.93 -0.25
CA LEU A 178 2.19 -19.06 -1.72
C LEU A 178 3.16 -20.14 -2.24
N ARG A 179 4.08 -20.64 -1.40
CA ARG A 179 5.00 -21.76 -1.72
C ARG A 179 4.82 -22.90 -0.73
N GLY A 180 3.60 -23.44 -0.62
CA GLY A 180 3.28 -24.77 -0.04
C GLY A 180 3.89 -25.06 1.33
#